data_AF-A0A421KXR7-F1
#
_entry.id   AF-A0A421KXR7-F1
#
_cell.length_a   1.000
_cell.length_b   1.000
_cell.length_c   1.000
_cell.angle_alpha   90.00
_cell.angle_beta   90.00
_cell.angle_gamma   90.00
#
_symmetry.space_group_name_H-M   'P 1'
#
loop_
_entity.id
_entity.type
_entity.pdbx_description
1 polymer ?
#
loop_
_entity_poly.entity_id
_entity_poly.type
_entity_poly.pdbx_seq_one_letter_code
_entity_poly.pdbx_strand_id
1 'polypeptide(L)'
;MRLLLRDFKNAPLAWSGVILVLIASQTMVGLLAMMLSSAKALGDLPGMAEQGRTAYQNLMIPFVALLVATVLIVLQVVSSVINQRRHNLALLALQGATPWQLTSLTCLRVSILALAASVVSLAASLLLARPLYAWETSQFLIGRQPFIASHQLASWAAGTSCGVLVALIGTLLTIRTISRISPVESLRAAIIPPKTAGSIRRIAAALCLLAALVVMLMPIMQARTMPDEQLVRLHTAAPILPIAMGSTFGFILLLVAICLAGPSLLGTVTSGWTRLVALRQPSWLVACRQASARMRSLSSTVIPLIVGVSLLMMTDSFYQTSADSSRLLPPNLDVSSSDFSMLITLLGPALVVTLAGVCAGYLISAHGRSLDLSLISIAGADPNQLEIMSALEGFIMATTAVLISFTSSLLPVMAYAAGFRKIFGAASIGIPWAHWVLVYLLLTSAASLASWVTVRKSVGRSPAGVIAQYTGE
;
A
#
# COMPACT_ATOMS: atom_id res chain seq x y z
N MET A 1 13.18 14.72 -27.07
CA MET A 1 12.73 13.35 -27.38
C MET A 1 13.83 12.28 -27.26
N ARG A 2 15.01 12.44 -27.89
CA ARG A 2 16.11 11.45 -27.79
C ARG A 2 16.57 11.13 -26.35
N LEU A 3 16.65 12.14 -25.48
CA LEU A 3 16.96 11.97 -24.04
C LEU A 3 15.87 11.23 -23.25
N LEU A 4 14.62 11.23 -23.71
CA LEU A 4 13.52 10.48 -23.08
C LEU A 4 13.61 8.99 -23.45
N LEU A 5 13.79 8.71 -24.73
CA LEU A 5 13.93 7.34 -25.25
C LEU A 5 15.17 6.63 -24.69
N ARG A 6 16.30 7.35 -24.58
CA ARG A 6 17.51 6.81 -23.97
C ARG A 6 17.29 6.47 -22.49
N ASP A 7 16.53 7.29 -21.77
CA ASP A 7 16.28 7.08 -20.34
C ASP A 7 15.33 5.88 -20.07
N PHE A 8 14.37 5.63 -20.96
CA PHE A 8 13.55 4.42 -20.94
C PHE A 8 14.37 3.18 -21.27
N LYS A 9 15.30 3.28 -22.25
CA LYS A 9 16.17 2.17 -22.66
C LYS A 9 17.21 1.82 -21.59
N ASN A 10 17.72 2.80 -20.86
CA ASN A 10 18.79 2.60 -19.88
C ASN A 10 18.31 1.91 -18.58
N ALA A 11 17.03 2.02 -18.22
CA ALA A 11 16.50 1.36 -17.04
C ALA A 11 15.02 0.98 -17.24
N PRO A 12 14.75 -0.07 -18.06
CA PRO A 12 13.41 -0.49 -18.41
C PRO A 12 12.67 -1.09 -17.21
N LEU A 13 13.37 -1.79 -16.31
CA LEU A 13 12.77 -2.43 -15.13
C LEU A 13 12.15 -1.40 -14.16
N ALA A 14 12.86 -0.31 -13.86
CA ALA A 14 12.35 0.73 -12.97
C ALA A 14 11.09 1.41 -13.53
N TRP A 15 11.08 1.75 -14.83
CA TRP A 15 9.90 2.36 -15.46
C TRP A 15 8.76 1.35 -15.65
N SER A 16 9.06 0.07 -15.87
CA SER A 16 8.05 -0.98 -15.90
C SER A 16 7.34 -1.16 -14.54
N GLY A 17 8.05 -0.96 -13.43
CA GLY A 17 7.42 -0.92 -12.11
C GLY A 17 6.42 0.23 -11.97
N VAL A 18 6.79 1.43 -12.43
CA VAL A 18 5.89 2.60 -12.39
C VAL A 18 4.67 2.38 -13.26
N ILE A 19 4.83 1.92 -14.50
CA ILE A 19 3.69 1.72 -15.42
C ILE A 19 2.75 0.63 -14.90
N LEU A 20 3.28 -0.45 -14.31
CA LEU A 20 2.48 -1.53 -13.71
C LEU A 20 1.59 -1.00 -12.58
N VAL A 21 2.14 -0.20 -11.67
CA VAL A 21 1.39 0.41 -10.56
C VAL A 21 0.36 1.40 -11.05
N LEU A 22 0.70 2.24 -12.05
CA LEU A 22 -0.24 3.18 -12.64
C LEU A 22 -1.40 2.45 -13.33
N ILE A 23 -1.14 1.39 -14.10
CA ILE A 23 -2.19 0.58 -14.73
C ILE A 23 -3.11 -0.02 -13.67
N ALA A 24 -2.54 -0.70 -12.66
CA ALA A 24 -3.34 -1.35 -11.62
C ALA A 24 -4.19 -0.34 -10.84
N SER A 25 -3.58 0.76 -10.39
CA SER A 25 -4.28 1.79 -9.61
C SER A 25 -5.36 2.52 -10.40
N GLN A 26 -5.05 3.00 -11.61
CA GLN A 26 -6.03 3.68 -12.47
C GLN A 26 -7.19 2.75 -12.85
N THR A 27 -6.90 1.48 -13.16
CA THR A 27 -7.93 0.50 -13.49
C THR A 27 -8.87 0.27 -12.31
N MET A 28 -8.35 0.02 -11.11
CA MET A 28 -9.17 -0.27 -9.93
C MET A 28 -9.97 0.97 -9.48
N VAL A 29 -9.35 2.16 -9.44
CA VAL A 29 -10.03 3.39 -9.03
C VAL A 29 -11.08 3.80 -10.06
N GLY A 30 -10.76 3.72 -11.36
CA GLY A 30 -11.71 3.97 -12.44
C GLY A 30 -12.88 2.99 -12.42
N LEU A 31 -12.60 1.70 -12.17
CA LEU A 31 -13.62 0.65 -12.07
C LEU A 31 -14.58 0.90 -10.90
N LEU A 32 -14.08 1.12 -9.68
CA LEU A 32 -14.96 1.41 -8.54
C LEU A 32 -15.72 2.72 -8.72
N ALA A 33 -15.13 3.76 -9.34
CA ALA A 33 -15.85 4.99 -9.66
C ALA A 33 -17.02 4.75 -10.63
N MET A 34 -16.85 3.89 -11.64
CA MET A 34 -17.93 3.48 -12.54
C MET A 34 -19.02 2.69 -11.82
N MET A 35 -18.64 1.77 -10.94
CA MET A 35 -19.59 1.00 -10.11
C MET A 35 -20.42 1.91 -9.20
N LEU A 36 -19.78 2.91 -8.61
CA LEU A 36 -20.43 3.87 -7.74
C LEU A 36 -21.44 4.74 -8.50
N SER A 37 -21.10 5.13 -9.73
CA SER A 37 -22.03 5.83 -10.64
C SER A 37 -23.24 4.96 -10.98
N SER A 38 -23.02 3.67 -11.25
CA SER A 38 -24.10 2.71 -11.50
C SER A 38 -24.98 2.52 -10.26
N ALA A 39 -24.40 2.44 -9.06
CA ALA A 39 -25.16 2.32 -7.81
C ALA A 39 -26.03 3.56 -7.55
N LYS A 40 -25.53 4.75 -7.89
CA LYS A 40 -26.31 6.00 -7.81
C LYS A 40 -27.49 5.97 -8.79
N ALA A 41 -27.24 5.62 -10.05
CA ALA A 41 -28.30 5.54 -11.06
C ALA A 41 -29.35 4.45 -10.77
N LEU A 42 -28.96 3.37 -10.07
CA LEU A 42 -29.90 2.38 -9.57
C LEU A 42 -30.88 2.98 -8.55
N GLY A 43 -30.40 3.90 -7.71
CA GLY A 43 -31.22 4.59 -6.71
C GLY A 43 -32.26 5.56 -7.31
N ASP A 44 -32.02 6.04 -8.54
CA ASP A 44 -32.94 6.92 -9.26
C ASP A 44 -34.10 6.16 -9.92
N LEU A 45 -34.06 4.82 -9.94
CA LEU A 45 -35.13 3.99 -10.50
C LEU A 45 -36.30 3.82 -9.51
N PRO A 46 -37.56 3.84 -10.00
CA PRO A 46 -38.75 3.71 -9.15
C PRO A 46 -38.73 2.36 -8.41
N GLY A 47 -38.85 2.42 -7.08
CA GLY A 47 -38.86 1.23 -6.22
C GLY A 47 -37.48 0.67 -5.84
N MET A 48 -36.37 1.23 -6.35
CA MET A 48 -35.00 0.73 -6.10
C MET A 48 -34.14 1.68 -5.25
N ALA A 49 -34.73 2.74 -4.68
CA ALA A 49 -34.01 3.76 -3.90
C ALA A 49 -33.22 3.18 -2.71
N GLU A 50 -33.82 2.28 -1.93
CA GLU A 50 -33.17 1.59 -0.79
C GLU A 50 -31.99 0.72 -1.25
N GLN A 51 -32.16 -0.02 -2.35
CA GLN A 51 -31.14 -0.91 -2.90
C GLN A 51 -29.96 -0.12 -3.47
N GLY A 52 -30.24 0.96 -4.22
CA GLY A 52 -29.21 1.87 -4.73
C GLY A 52 -28.42 2.55 -3.62
N ARG A 53 -29.11 3.03 -2.58
CA ARG A 53 -28.46 3.62 -1.39
C ARG A 53 -27.54 2.63 -0.68
N THR A 54 -28.01 1.40 -0.49
CA THR A 54 -27.23 0.33 0.17
C THR A 54 -26.00 -0.07 -0.66
N ALA A 55 -26.17 -0.26 -1.98
CA ALA A 55 -25.07 -0.54 -2.89
C ALA A 55 -24.02 0.58 -2.86
N TYR A 56 -24.46 1.84 -2.92
CA TYR A 56 -23.59 3.00 -2.88
C TYR A 56 -22.79 3.06 -1.57
N GLN A 57 -23.46 2.88 -0.42
CA GLN A 57 -22.81 2.91 0.89
C GLN A 57 -21.76 1.80 1.06
N ASN A 58 -22.08 0.59 0.62
CA ASN A 58 -21.16 -0.55 0.71
C ASN A 58 -19.95 -0.41 -0.22
N LEU A 59 -20.12 0.22 -1.40
CA LEU A 59 -19.03 0.49 -2.35
C LEU A 59 -18.20 1.73 -1.98
N MET A 60 -18.71 2.64 -1.14
CA MET A 60 -17.96 3.82 -0.70
C MET A 60 -16.76 3.48 0.19
N ILE A 61 -16.94 2.56 1.13
CA ILE A 61 -15.87 2.09 2.03
C ILE A 61 -14.64 1.59 1.23
N PRO A 62 -14.78 0.60 0.32
CA PRO A 62 -13.65 0.08 -0.44
C PRO A 62 -13.09 1.10 -1.42
N PHE A 63 -13.91 2.01 -1.95
CA PHE A 63 -13.44 3.09 -2.82
C PHE A 63 -12.49 4.05 -2.09
N VAL A 64 -12.83 4.49 -0.87
CA VAL A 64 -11.97 5.39 -0.09
C VAL A 64 -10.68 4.67 0.33
N ALA A 65 -10.78 3.42 0.78
CA ALA A 65 -9.61 2.60 1.12
C ALA A 65 -8.66 2.44 -0.08
N LEU A 66 -9.21 2.13 -1.26
CA LEU A 66 -8.47 2.01 -2.51
C LEU A 66 -7.81 3.33 -2.91
N LEU A 67 -8.51 4.45 -2.81
CA LEU A 67 -8.00 5.76 -3.17
C LEU A 67 -6.76 6.08 -2.32
N VAL A 68 -6.84 5.87 -1.01
CA VAL A 68 -5.70 6.13 -0.12
C VAL A 68 -4.56 5.15 -0.36
N ALA A 69 -4.84 3.85 -0.51
CA ALA A 69 -3.81 2.87 -0.86
C ALA A 69 -3.10 3.25 -2.17
N THR A 70 -3.86 3.65 -3.19
CA THR A 70 -3.36 4.15 -4.47
C THR A 70 -2.45 5.36 -4.28
N VAL A 71 -2.90 6.38 -3.54
CA VAL A 71 -2.11 7.58 -3.26
C VAL A 71 -0.77 7.20 -2.64
N LEU A 72 -0.80 6.41 -1.57
CA LEU A 72 0.39 6.03 -0.82
C LEU A 72 1.37 5.22 -1.68
N ILE A 73 0.87 4.20 -2.38
CA ILE A 73 1.71 3.30 -3.18
C ILE A 73 2.33 4.03 -4.38
N VAL A 74 1.54 4.81 -5.12
CA VAL A 74 2.04 5.59 -6.27
C VAL A 74 3.11 6.58 -5.82
N LEU A 75 2.87 7.32 -4.74
CA LEU A 75 3.85 8.27 -4.19
C LEU A 75 5.17 7.57 -3.82
N GLN A 76 5.12 6.42 -3.14
CA GLN A 76 6.32 5.68 -2.74
C GLN A 76 7.08 5.13 -3.94
N VAL A 77 6.38 4.51 -4.90
CA VAL A 77 6.99 3.91 -6.09
C VAL A 77 7.64 4.99 -6.97
N VAL A 78 6.93 6.08 -7.25
CA VAL A 78 7.46 7.21 -8.04
C VAL A 78 8.65 7.86 -7.33
N SER A 79 8.54 8.11 -6.03
CA SER A 79 9.64 8.69 -5.26
C SER A 79 10.88 7.79 -5.28
N SER A 80 10.69 6.48 -5.15
CA SER A 80 11.78 5.49 -5.18
C SER A 80 12.50 5.47 -6.52
N VAL A 81 11.80 5.47 -7.65
CA VAL A 81 12.44 5.49 -8.98
C VAL A 81 13.24 6.77 -9.20
N ILE A 82 12.69 7.92 -8.80
CA ILE A 82 13.40 9.20 -8.89
C ILE A 82 14.63 9.18 -7.99
N ASN A 83 14.53 8.63 -6.78
CA ASN A 83 15.63 8.52 -5.84
C ASN A 83 16.78 7.65 -6.38
N GLN A 84 16.47 6.55 -7.06
CA GLN A 84 17.49 5.72 -7.72
C GLN A 84 18.20 6.46 -8.85
N ARG A 85 17.53 7.41 -9.51
CA ARG A 85 18.12 8.22 -10.59
C ARG A 85 18.76 9.52 -10.12
N ARG A 86 18.89 9.73 -8.80
CA ARG A 86 19.51 10.95 -8.24
C ARG A 86 20.88 11.24 -8.84
N HIS A 87 21.71 10.21 -9.05
CA HIS A 87 23.03 10.38 -9.65
C HIS A 87 22.96 10.95 -11.08
N ASN A 88 22.11 10.38 -11.94
CA ASN A 88 21.92 10.88 -13.31
C ASN A 88 21.34 12.30 -13.33
N LEU A 89 20.43 12.62 -12.41
CA LEU A 89 19.89 13.97 -12.27
C LEU A 89 20.95 14.96 -11.78
N ALA A 90 21.84 14.54 -10.89
CA ALA A 90 22.96 15.34 -10.41
C ALA A 90 23.98 15.61 -11.53
N LEU A 91 24.29 14.61 -12.37
CA LEU A 91 25.14 14.80 -13.55
C LEU A 91 24.55 15.81 -14.53
N LEU A 92 23.24 15.74 -14.80
CA LEU A 92 22.56 16.74 -15.63
C LEU A 92 22.60 18.14 -15.00
N ALA A 93 22.44 18.24 -13.67
CA ALA A 93 22.58 19.50 -12.95
C ALA A 93 24.00 20.08 -13.04
N LEU A 94 25.03 19.23 -12.97
CA LEU A 94 26.44 19.64 -13.16
C LEU A 94 26.74 20.13 -14.58
N GLN A 95 26.01 19.62 -15.58
CA GLN A 95 26.09 20.10 -16.97
C GLN A 95 25.35 21.44 -17.18
N GLY A 96 24.85 22.07 -16.12
CA GLY A 96 24.17 23.37 -16.18
C GLY A 96 22.65 23.30 -16.34
N ALA A 97 22.03 22.13 -16.22
CA ALA A 97 20.58 22.02 -16.29
C ALA A 97 19.91 22.74 -15.10
N THR A 98 18.90 23.57 -15.38
CA THR A 98 18.16 24.28 -14.34
C THR A 98 17.19 23.34 -13.60
N PRO A 99 16.84 23.62 -12.32
CA PRO A 99 15.88 22.79 -11.57
C PRO A 99 14.52 22.71 -12.26
N TRP A 100 14.11 23.76 -12.97
CA TRP A 100 12.86 23.78 -13.71
C TRP A 100 12.91 22.83 -14.92
N GLN A 101 14.02 22.79 -15.67
CA GLN A 101 14.21 21.83 -16.76
C GLN A 101 14.18 20.38 -16.26
N LEU A 102 14.80 20.09 -15.11
CA LEU A 102 14.78 18.75 -14.50
C LEU A 102 13.37 18.33 -14.05
N THR A 103 12.63 19.24 -13.40
CA THR A 103 11.24 18.98 -12.99
C THR A 103 10.33 18.76 -14.19
N SER A 104 10.39 19.62 -15.21
CA SER A 104 9.55 19.54 -16.40
C SER A 104 9.83 18.27 -17.19
N LEU A 105 11.11 17.92 -17.40
CA LEU A 105 11.50 16.70 -18.11
C LEU A 105 10.98 15.44 -17.42
N THR A 106 11.10 15.37 -16.10
CA THR A 106 10.67 14.18 -15.35
C THR A 106 9.15 14.12 -15.20
N CYS A 107 8.50 15.28 -15.02
CA CYS A 107 7.04 15.39 -15.06
C CYS A 107 6.51 14.88 -16.41
N LEU A 108 7.10 15.31 -17.52
CA LEU A 108 6.74 14.83 -18.86
C LEU A 108 6.91 13.31 -19.01
N ARG A 109 7.98 12.71 -18.47
CA ARG A 109 8.16 11.24 -18.46
C ARG A 109 7.02 10.53 -17.73
N VAL A 110 6.68 11.00 -16.54
CA VAL A 110 5.62 10.42 -15.73
C VAL A 110 4.25 10.64 -16.37
N SER A 111 4.00 11.82 -16.97
CA SER A 111 2.79 12.09 -17.74
C SER A 111 2.61 11.11 -18.90
N ILE A 112 3.66 10.83 -19.68
CA ILE A 112 3.60 9.89 -20.80
C ILE A 112 3.23 8.48 -20.29
N LEU A 113 3.87 8.02 -19.21
CA LEU A 113 3.55 6.72 -18.62
C LEU A 113 2.13 6.68 -18.04
N ALA A 114 1.69 7.76 -17.40
CA ALA A 114 0.36 7.86 -16.81
C ALA A 114 -0.73 7.89 -17.89
N LEU A 115 -0.50 8.56 -19.02
CA LEU A 115 -1.41 8.54 -20.17
C LEU A 115 -1.46 7.17 -20.84
N ALA A 116 -0.31 6.52 -21.03
CA ALA A 116 -0.26 5.16 -21.55
C ALA A 116 -1.01 4.17 -20.63
N ALA A 117 -0.82 4.31 -19.31
CA ALA A 117 -1.55 3.53 -18.33
C ALA A 117 -3.06 3.82 -18.37
N SER A 118 -3.47 5.08 -18.58
CA SER A 118 -4.90 5.44 -18.69
C SER A 118 -5.56 4.77 -19.89
N VAL A 119 -4.88 4.64 -21.03
CA VAL A 119 -5.43 3.94 -22.21
C VAL A 119 -5.69 2.47 -21.90
N VAL A 120 -4.75 1.80 -21.24
CA VAL A 120 -4.90 0.39 -20.82
C VAL A 120 -6.00 0.26 -19.76
N SER A 121 -6.05 1.20 -18.81
CA SER A 121 -7.07 1.25 -17.77
C SER A 121 -8.46 1.44 -18.34
N LEU A 122 -8.65 2.26 -19.37
CA LEU A 122 -9.95 2.47 -20.00
C LEU A 122 -10.50 1.14 -20.54
N ALA A 123 -9.69 0.41 -21.31
CA ALA A 123 -10.09 -0.88 -21.86
C ALA A 123 -10.38 -1.90 -20.76
N ALA A 124 -9.50 -2.01 -19.76
CA ALA A 124 -9.66 -2.95 -18.66
C ALA A 124 -10.88 -2.64 -17.77
N SER A 125 -11.09 -1.37 -17.40
CA SER A 125 -12.23 -0.97 -16.57
C SER A 125 -13.57 -1.21 -17.28
N LEU A 126 -13.67 -0.92 -18.59
CA LEU A 126 -14.90 -1.17 -19.36
C LEU A 126 -15.24 -2.66 -19.46
N LEU A 127 -14.23 -3.51 -19.64
CA LEU A 127 -14.41 -4.97 -19.71
C LEU A 127 -14.80 -5.58 -18.36
N LEU A 128 -14.22 -5.07 -17.26
CA LEU A 128 -14.38 -5.65 -15.93
C LEU A 128 -15.54 -5.07 -15.12
N ALA A 129 -16.03 -3.86 -15.44
CA ALA A 129 -17.04 -3.18 -14.63
C ALA A 129 -18.34 -3.98 -14.49
N ARG A 130 -18.86 -4.55 -15.58
CA ARG A 130 -20.09 -5.35 -15.59
C ARG A 130 -19.99 -6.63 -14.75
N PRO A 131 -19.03 -7.56 -15.02
CA PRO A 131 -18.96 -8.82 -14.28
C PRO A 131 -18.65 -8.59 -12.81
N LEU A 132 -17.74 -7.66 -12.50
CA LEU A 132 -17.39 -7.38 -11.10
C LEU A 132 -18.55 -6.70 -10.37
N TYR A 133 -19.32 -5.80 -10.97
CA TYR A 133 -20.45 -5.15 -10.29
C TYR A 133 -21.55 -6.16 -9.94
N ALA A 134 -21.83 -7.07 -10.87
CA ALA A 134 -22.78 -8.16 -10.65
C ALA A 134 -22.31 -9.11 -9.53
N TRP A 135 -21.01 -9.38 -9.47
CA TRP A 135 -20.41 -10.17 -8.40
C TRP A 135 -20.46 -9.45 -7.06
N GLU A 136 -20.04 -8.19 -6.98
CA GLU A 136 -20.06 -7.37 -5.76
C GLU A 136 -21.46 -7.26 -5.17
N THR A 137 -22.45 -6.90 -5.99
CA THR A 137 -23.84 -6.76 -5.54
C THR A 137 -24.46 -8.08 -5.11
N SER A 138 -24.02 -9.22 -5.67
CA SER A 138 -24.45 -10.55 -5.22
C SER A 138 -24.00 -10.90 -3.81
N GLN A 139 -22.89 -10.31 -3.33
CA GLN A 139 -22.40 -10.50 -1.97
C GLN A 139 -23.06 -9.54 -0.97
N PHE A 140 -23.77 -8.53 -1.47
CA PHE A 140 -24.57 -7.65 -0.63
C PHE A 140 -25.96 -8.26 -0.40
N LEU A 141 -26.60 -7.91 0.71
CA LEU A 141 -27.96 -8.34 1.09
C LEU A 141 -29.06 -7.89 0.09
N ILE A 142 -28.70 -7.20 -0.99
CA ILE A 142 -29.58 -6.70 -2.05
C ILE A 142 -29.62 -7.62 -3.28
N GLY A 143 -28.82 -8.69 -3.31
CA GLY A 143 -28.75 -9.63 -4.43
C GLY A 143 -28.12 -9.03 -5.69
N ARG A 144 -28.05 -9.84 -6.75
CA ARG A 144 -27.40 -9.46 -8.02
C ARG A 144 -28.17 -8.33 -8.72
N GLN A 145 -27.55 -7.18 -8.87
CA GLN A 145 -28.15 -6.02 -9.52
C GLN A 145 -27.64 -5.83 -10.96
N PRO A 146 -28.47 -5.29 -11.88
CA PRO A 146 -28.02 -4.95 -13.22
C PRO A 146 -27.08 -3.73 -13.19
N PHE A 147 -26.05 -3.77 -14.04
CA PHE A 147 -25.14 -2.64 -14.20
C PHE A 147 -25.75 -1.61 -15.16
N ILE A 148 -25.93 -0.38 -14.67
CA ILE A 148 -26.55 0.71 -15.43
C ILE A 148 -25.45 1.61 -15.99
N ALA A 149 -25.48 1.79 -17.30
CA ALA A 149 -24.48 2.53 -18.04
C ALA A 149 -24.69 4.05 -18.04
N SER A 150 -24.76 4.66 -16.86
CA SER A 150 -24.89 6.11 -16.70
C SER A 150 -23.52 6.76 -16.45
N HIS A 151 -23.16 7.77 -17.26
CA HIS A 151 -21.94 8.59 -17.08
C HIS A 151 -20.62 7.81 -16.93
N GLN A 152 -20.53 6.59 -17.48
CA GLN A 152 -19.40 5.67 -17.29
C GLN A 152 -18.04 6.31 -17.61
N LEU A 153 -17.95 6.99 -18.75
CA LEU A 153 -16.70 7.65 -19.18
C LEU A 153 -16.32 8.82 -18.27
N ALA A 154 -17.31 9.58 -17.78
CA ALA A 154 -17.06 10.71 -16.89
C ALA A 154 -16.58 10.22 -15.50
N SER A 155 -17.21 9.19 -14.95
CA SER A 155 -16.82 8.58 -13.67
C SER A 155 -15.46 7.90 -13.76
N TRP A 156 -15.19 7.19 -14.86
CA TRP A 156 -13.87 6.63 -15.14
C TRP A 156 -12.80 7.73 -15.25
N ALA A 157 -13.07 8.80 -16.00
CA ALA A 157 -12.14 9.93 -16.16
C ALA A 157 -11.87 10.62 -14.82
N ALA A 158 -12.90 10.81 -13.99
CA ALA A 158 -12.75 11.34 -12.64
C ALA A 158 -11.85 10.45 -11.77
N GLY A 159 -12.09 9.13 -11.73
CA GLY A 159 -11.27 8.18 -10.96
C GLY A 159 -9.81 8.12 -11.44
N THR A 160 -9.60 7.99 -12.76
CA THR A 160 -8.25 7.90 -13.34
C THR A 160 -7.47 9.21 -13.26
N SER A 161 -8.14 10.36 -13.37
CA SER A 161 -7.50 11.68 -13.20
C SER A 161 -6.90 11.82 -11.81
N CYS A 162 -7.52 11.26 -10.77
CA CYS A 162 -6.96 11.23 -9.42
C CYS A 162 -5.61 10.50 -9.40
N GLY A 163 -5.51 9.32 -10.03
CA GLY A 163 -4.26 8.56 -10.13
C GLY A 163 -3.16 9.31 -10.90
N VAL A 164 -3.52 9.97 -12.00
CA VAL A 164 -2.59 10.82 -12.76
C VAL A 164 -2.09 11.99 -11.91
N LEU A 165 -2.99 12.72 -11.25
CA LEU A 165 -2.64 13.86 -10.40
C LEU A 165 -1.71 13.44 -9.25
N VAL A 166 -1.98 12.30 -8.61
CA VAL A 166 -1.13 11.75 -7.55
C VAL A 166 0.28 11.45 -8.06
N ALA A 167 0.40 10.82 -9.23
CA ALA A 167 1.71 10.52 -9.82
C ALA A 167 2.51 11.80 -10.11
N LEU A 168 1.83 12.84 -10.62
CA LEU A 168 2.43 14.15 -10.87
C LEU A 168 2.84 14.86 -9.58
N ILE A 169 1.96 14.87 -8.57
CA ILE A 169 2.26 15.45 -7.26
C ILE A 169 3.48 14.74 -6.63
N GLY A 170 3.52 13.40 -6.68
CA GLY A 170 4.67 12.62 -6.18
C GLY A 170 5.97 12.97 -6.88
N THR A 171 5.90 13.16 -8.20
CA THR A 171 7.04 13.59 -9.02
C THR A 171 7.53 14.98 -8.62
N LEU A 172 6.61 15.94 -8.50
CA LEU A 172 6.92 17.33 -8.14
C LEU A 172 7.50 17.44 -6.73
N LEU A 173 6.90 16.78 -5.75
CA LEU A 173 7.38 16.78 -4.36
C LEU A 173 8.77 16.16 -4.25
N THR A 174 9.01 15.04 -4.93
CA THR A 174 10.30 14.35 -4.88
C THR A 174 11.39 15.18 -5.58
N ILE A 175 11.11 15.77 -6.74
CA ILE A 175 12.14 16.54 -7.45
C ILE A 175 12.40 17.87 -6.75
N ARG A 176 11.38 18.58 -6.25
CA ARG A 176 11.58 19.83 -5.51
C ARG A 176 12.46 19.65 -4.27
N THR A 177 12.34 18.51 -3.60
CA THR A 177 13.20 18.20 -2.44
C THR A 177 14.63 17.89 -2.86
N ILE A 178 14.83 17.19 -3.98
CA ILE A 178 16.16 16.89 -4.53
C ILE A 178 16.84 18.15 -5.09
N SER A 179 16.11 19.01 -5.81
CA SER A 179 16.65 20.20 -6.48
C SER A 179 17.10 21.30 -5.54
N ARG A 180 16.69 21.24 -4.26
CA ARG A 180 17.15 22.16 -3.21
C ARG A 180 18.50 21.76 -2.61
N ILE A 181 18.93 20.51 -2.82
CA ILE A 181 20.23 20.01 -2.35
C ILE A 181 21.27 20.38 -3.41
N SER A 182 22.40 20.95 -3.00
CA SER A 182 23.44 21.35 -3.94
C SER A 182 23.92 20.14 -4.78
N PRO A 183 24.25 20.30 -6.08
CA PRO A 183 24.66 19.18 -6.94
C PRO A 183 25.85 18.39 -6.38
N VAL A 184 26.82 19.09 -5.78
CA VAL A 184 27.99 18.49 -5.12
C VAL A 184 27.57 17.69 -3.88
N GLU A 185 26.63 18.21 -3.08
CA GLU A 185 26.10 17.49 -1.92
C GLU A 185 25.18 16.34 -2.33
N SER A 186 24.54 16.40 -3.50
CA SER A 186 23.77 15.28 -4.05
C SER A 186 24.68 14.14 -4.53
N LEU A 187 25.87 14.44 -5.06
CA LEU A 187 26.90 13.46 -5.37
C LEU A 187 27.48 12.85 -4.09
N ARG A 188 27.77 13.68 -3.09
CA ARG A 188 28.23 13.21 -1.77
C ARG A 188 27.14 12.39 -1.04
N ALA A 189 25.87 12.79 -1.13
CA ALA A 189 24.75 12.11 -0.51
C ALA A 189 24.34 10.83 -1.25
N ALA A 190 24.67 10.69 -2.54
CA ALA A 190 24.59 9.41 -3.25
C ALA A 190 25.59 8.39 -2.69
N ILE A 191 26.72 8.87 -2.14
CA ILE A 191 27.74 8.04 -1.48
C ILE A 191 27.42 7.85 0.02
N ILE A 192 26.84 8.86 0.67
CA ILE A 192 26.51 8.86 2.12
C ILE A 192 25.02 9.19 2.30
N PRO A 193 24.12 8.20 2.46
CA PRO A 193 22.70 8.46 2.62
C PRO A 193 22.44 9.30 3.89
N PRO A 194 21.58 10.34 3.83
CA PRO A 194 21.34 11.22 4.97
C PRO A 194 20.76 10.45 6.16
N LYS A 195 21.31 10.70 7.35
CA LYS A 195 21.07 9.89 8.57
C LYS A 195 19.65 10.02 9.15
N THR A 196 18.90 11.10 8.84
CA THR A 196 17.61 11.38 9.48
C THR A 196 16.51 11.85 8.53
N ALA A 197 15.28 11.37 8.77
CA ALA A 197 14.07 11.93 8.20
C ALA A 197 13.96 13.43 8.55
N GLY A 198 13.68 14.28 7.56
CA GLY A 198 13.49 15.72 7.78
C GLY A 198 12.38 15.99 8.82
N SER A 199 12.61 16.97 9.70
CA SER A 199 11.74 17.25 10.85
C SER A 199 10.28 17.51 10.46
N ILE A 200 10.04 18.16 9.32
CA ILE A 200 8.70 18.42 8.76
C ILE A 200 7.91 17.11 8.57
N ARG A 201 8.56 16.07 8.04
CA ARG A 201 7.90 14.77 7.81
C ARG A 201 7.51 14.08 9.13
N ARG A 202 8.33 14.24 10.18
CA ARG A 202 8.02 13.71 11.51
C ARG A 202 6.85 14.43 12.15
N ILE A 203 6.81 15.76 12.04
CA ILE A 203 5.69 16.56 12.54
C ILE A 203 4.40 16.18 11.81
N ALA A 204 4.44 16.07 10.48
CA ALA A 204 3.28 15.63 9.70
C ALA A 204 2.81 14.21 10.09
N ALA A 205 3.74 13.27 10.28
CA ALA A 205 3.41 11.92 10.73
C ALA A 205 2.77 11.92 12.15
N ALA A 206 3.30 12.74 13.07
CA ALA A 206 2.76 12.87 14.42
C ALA A 206 1.36 13.51 14.43
N LEU A 207 1.13 14.54 13.62
CA LEU A 207 -0.19 15.16 13.45
C LEU A 207 -1.20 14.19 12.84
N CYS A 208 -0.81 13.42 11.82
CA CYS A 208 -1.69 12.38 11.25
C CYS A 208 -2.01 11.28 12.26
N LEU A 209 -1.04 10.88 13.09
CA LEU A 209 -1.26 9.89 14.15
C LEU A 209 -2.23 10.42 15.22
N LEU A 210 -2.06 11.67 15.63
CA LEU A 210 -2.98 12.32 16.58
C LEU A 210 -4.38 12.45 15.98
N ALA A 211 -4.50 12.87 14.72
CA ALA A 211 -5.77 12.92 14.01
C ALA A 211 -6.43 11.55 13.91
N ALA A 212 -5.67 10.49 13.62
CA ALA A 212 -6.17 9.12 13.59
C ALA A 212 -6.80 8.71 14.95
N LEU A 213 -6.09 8.97 16.06
CA LEU A 213 -6.58 8.68 17.40
C LEU A 213 -7.85 9.48 17.74
N VAL A 214 -7.88 10.77 17.41
CA VAL A 214 -9.07 11.62 17.65
C VAL A 214 -10.27 11.11 16.86
N VAL A 215 -10.10 10.78 15.58
CA VAL A 215 -11.18 10.27 14.72
C VAL A 215 -11.69 8.91 15.21
N MET A 216 -10.81 8.04 15.74
CA MET A 216 -11.22 6.77 16.36
C MET A 216 -12.01 6.97 17.66
N LEU A 217 -11.61 7.93 18.50
CA LEU A 217 -12.22 8.15 19.83
C LEU A 217 -13.52 8.94 19.77
N MET A 218 -13.67 9.84 18.79
CA MET A 218 -14.85 10.70 18.63
C MET A 218 -16.21 9.95 18.61
N PRO A 219 -16.41 8.88 17.81
CA PRO A 219 -17.67 8.13 17.83
C PRO A 219 -17.89 7.38 19.14
N ILE A 220 -16.82 6.94 19.81
CA ILE A 220 -16.93 6.28 21.13
C ILE A 220 -17.42 7.29 22.16
N MET A 221 -16.94 8.54 22.13
CA MET A 221 -17.40 9.57 23.06
C MET A 221 -18.87 9.93 22.83
N GLN A 222 -19.30 9.97 21.57
CA GLN A 222 -20.70 10.27 21.19
C GLN A 222 -21.67 9.10 21.38
N ALA A 223 -21.17 7.86 21.44
CA ALA A 223 -22.00 6.68 21.63
C ALA A 223 -22.77 6.76 22.96
N ARG A 224 -24.08 6.51 22.88
CA ARG A 224 -24.98 6.37 24.04
C ARG A 224 -25.34 4.90 24.21
N THR A 225 -25.47 4.48 25.46
CA THR A 225 -25.95 3.13 25.82
C THR A 225 -27.39 2.94 25.33
N MET A 226 -27.65 1.83 24.65
CA MET A 226 -29.00 1.49 24.22
C MET A 226 -29.74 0.71 25.31
N PRO A 227 -30.99 1.08 25.65
CA PRO A 227 -31.81 0.29 26.57
C PRO A 227 -32.24 -1.04 25.94
N ASP A 228 -32.35 -2.08 26.78
CA ASP A 228 -32.61 -3.48 26.38
C ASP A 228 -33.89 -3.67 25.54
N GLU A 229 -34.89 -2.82 25.72
CA GLU A 229 -36.15 -2.87 24.94
C GLU A 229 -35.97 -2.46 23.47
N GLN A 230 -35.01 -1.58 23.17
CA GLN A 230 -34.69 -1.17 21.80
C GLN A 230 -33.76 -2.17 21.10
N LEU A 231 -32.95 -2.89 21.88
CA LEU A 231 -32.05 -3.95 21.42
C LEU A 231 -32.81 -5.09 20.72
N VAL A 232 -33.99 -5.46 21.22
CA VAL A 232 -34.82 -6.54 20.65
C VAL A 232 -35.51 -6.11 19.33
N ARG A 233 -35.69 -4.80 19.10
CA ARG A 233 -36.33 -4.26 17.88
C ARG A 233 -35.33 -3.91 16.77
N LEU A 234 -34.03 -4.04 17.02
CA LEU A 234 -32.98 -3.72 16.06
C LEU A 234 -32.85 -4.81 14.99
N HIS A 235 -33.40 -4.53 13.82
CA HIS A 235 -33.19 -5.32 12.60
C HIS A 235 -32.09 -4.73 11.69
N THR A 236 -31.47 -3.61 12.06
CA THR A 236 -30.50 -2.90 11.22
C THR A 236 -29.23 -2.53 12.00
N ALA A 237 -28.07 -2.63 11.36
CA ALA A 237 -26.78 -2.24 11.93
C ALA A 237 -26.56 -0.71 12.04
N ALA A 238 -27.63 0.09 11.92
CA ALA A 238 -27.59 1.55 11.91
C ALA A 238 -26.80 2.20 13.08
N PRO A 239 -26.91 1.73 14.35
CA PRO A 239 -26.17 2.36 15.45
C PRO A 239 -24.67 2.01 15.48
N ILE A 240 -24.25 0.97 14.78
CA ILE A 240 -22.86 0.52 14.70
C ILE A 240 -22.09 1.32 13.64
N LEU A 241 -22.80 1.82 12.63
CA LEU A 241 -22.23 2.48 11.45
C LEU A 241 -21.30 3.67 11.80
N PRO A 242 -21.62 4.58 12.73
CA PRO A 242 -20.72 5.69 13.08
C PRO A 242 -19.39 5.22 13.68
N ILE A 243 -19.40 4.15 14.50
CA ILE A 243 -18.19 3.58 15.10
C ILE A 243 -17.36 2.86 14.05
N ALA A 244 -18.02 2.10 13.17
CA ALA A 244 -17.38 1.44 12.03
C ALA A 244 -16.67 2.45 11.12
N MET A 245 -17.35 3.54 10.78
CA MET A 245 -16.83 4.61 9.95
C MET A 245 -15.66 5.33 10.63
N GLY A 246 -15.79 5.73 11.89
CA GLY A 246 -14.70 6.41 12.61
C GLY A 246 -13.46 5.52 12.79
N SER A 247 -13.65 4.22 13.04
CA SER A 247 -12.54 3.25 13.12
C SER A 247 -11.84 3.09 11.75
N THR A 248 -12.61 3.06 10.66
CA THR A 248 -12.07 2.95 9.29
C THR A 248 -11.35 4.21 8.85
N PHE A 249 -11.93 5.40 9.03
CA PHE A 249 -11.26 6.67 8.71
C PHE A 249 -10.03 6.90 9.57
N GLY A 250 -10.11 6.56 10.87
CA GLY A 250 -8.95 6.59 11.76
C GLY A 250 -7.84 5.66 11.28
N PHE A 251 -8.18 4.45 10.86
CA PHE A 251 -7.21 3.50 10.31
C PHE A 251 -6.52 4.01 9.04
N ILE A 252 -7.28 4.64 8.15
CA ILE A 252 -6.74 5.26 6.93
C ILE A 252 -5.72 6.36 7.28
N LEU A 253 -6.03 7.22 8.24
CA LEU A 253 -5.09 8.24 8.74
C LEU A 253 -3.85 7.62 9.40
N LEU A 254 -4.04 6.50 10.12
CA LEU A 254 -2.94 5.74 10.73
C LEU A 254 -2.00 5.16 9.66
N LEU A 255 -2.53 4.63 8.55
CA LEU A 255 -1.72 4.17 7.41
C LEU A 255 -0.93 5.33 6.79
N VAL A 256 -1.54 6.50 6.64
CA VAL A 256 -0.84 7.70 6.16
C VAL A 256 0.30 8.08 7.11
N ALA A 257 0.06 8.05 8.43
CA ALA A 257 1.08 8.32 9.44
C ALA A 257 2.25 7.31 9.36
N ILE A 258 1.96 6.02 9.21
CA ILE A 258 2.96 4.95 9.06
C ILE A 258 3.79 5.18 7.79
N CYS A 259 3.17 5.52 6.66
CA CYS A 259 3.85 5.81 5.41
C CYS A 259 4.78 7.03 5.51
N LEU A 260 4.36 8.09 6.21
CA LEU A 260 5.17 9.29 6.44
C LEU A 260 6.33 9.01 7.42
N ALA A 261 6.08 8.20 8.45
CA ALA A 261 7.09 7.74 9.40
C ALA A 261 8.04 6.67 8.82
N GLY A 262 7.70 6.11 7.65
CA GLY A 262 8.23 4.87 7.07
C GLY A 262 9.71 4.60 7.34
N PRO A 263 10.66 5.37 6.79
CA PRO A 263 12.09 5.05 6.93
C PRO A 263 12.61 5.04 8.39
N SER A 264 12.03 5.84 9.28
CA SER A 264 12.36 5.82 10.71
C SER A 264 11.72 4.64 11.42
N LEU A 265 10.42 4.41 11.19
CA LEU A 265 9.67 3.32 11.82
C LEU A 265 10.25 1.96 11.43
N LEU A 266 10.51 1.75 10.14
CA LEU A 266 11.11 0.53 9.60
C LEU A 266 12.46 0.23 10.26
N GLY A 267 13.32 1.24 10.41
CA GLY A 267 14.63 1.08 11.07
C GLY A 267 14.53 0.77 12.56
N THR A 268 13.60 1.41 13.28
CA THR A 268 13.40 1.16 14.71
C THR A 268 12.80 -0.22 14.97
N VAL A 269 11.77 -0.59 14.20
CA VAL A 269 11.11 -1.90 14.35
C VAL A 269 12.06 -3.03 13.97
N THR A 270 12.73 -2.96 12.80
CA THR A 270 13.74 -3.95 12.40
C THR A 270 14.80 -4.16 13.48
N SER A 271 15.44 -3.08 13.93
CA SER A 271 16.50 -3.18 14.94
C SER A 271 15.98 -3.64 16.30
N GLY A 272 14.74 -3.32 16.67
CA GLY A 272 14.11 -3.77 17.90
C GLY A 272 13.96 -5.28 17.95
N TRP A 273 13.22 -5.87 17.00
CA TRP A 273 12.94 -7.32 17.07
C TRP A 273 14.14 -8.18 16.67
N THR A 274 15.01 -7.72 15.77
CA THR A 274 16.23 -8.47 15.41
C THR A 274 17.24 -8.53 16.56
N ARG A 275 17.22 -7.55 17.49
CA ARG A 275 17.98 -7.63 18.75
C ARG A 275 17.38 -8.63 19.73
N LEU A 276 16.06 -8.79 19.74
CA LEU A 276 15.39 -9.79 20.57
C LEU A 276 15.70 -11.22 20.10
N VAL A 277 15.76 -11.43 18.78
CA VAL A 277 16.11 -12.72 18.17
C VAL A 277 17.63 -12.78 17.92
N ALA A 278 18.41 -12.95 18.99
CA ALA A 278 19.86 -13.02 18.93
C ALA A 278 20.37 -14.43 18.58
N LEU A 279 20.18 -14.87 17.33
CA LEU A 279 20.80 -16.11 16.84
C LEU A 279 22.32 -15.91 16.66
N ARG A 280 23.14 -16.85 17.16
CA ARG A 280 24.61 -16.80 17.12
C ARG A 280 25.23 -17.09 15.73
N GLN A 281 24.42 -17.21 14.68
CA GLN A 281 24.91 -17.53 13.35
C GLN A 281 25.49 -16.30 12.64
N PRO A 282 26.70 -16.38 12.02
CA PRO A 282 27.31 -15.25 11.32
C PRO A 282 26.44 -14.69 10.18
N SER A 283 25.77 -15.57 9.42
CA SER A 283 24.86 -15.21 8.33
C SER A 283 23.67 -14.37 8.82
N TRP A 284 23.12 -14.70 9.99
CA TRP A 284 22.06 -13.93 10.64
C TRP A 284 22.52 -12.53 11.02
N LEU A 285 23.68 -12.40 11.68
CA LEU A 285 24.21 -11.10 12.11
C LEU A 285 24.49 -10.16 10.92
N VAL A 286 25.05 -10.70 9.84
CA VAL A 286 25.29 -9.93 8.62
C VAL A 286 23.97 -9.54 7.97
N ALA A 287 23.01 -10.48 7.85
CA ALA A 287 21.68 -10.21 7.31
C ALA A 287 20.94 -9.14 8.13
N CYS A 288 20.99 -9.17 9.46
CA CYS A 288 20.36 -8.15 10.32
C CYS A 288 20.98 -6.76 10.11
N ARG A 289 22.31 -6.66 10.05
CA ARG A 289 22.99 -5.37 9.81
C ARG A 289 22.67 -4.84 8.42
N GLN A 290 22.73 -5.70 7.40
CA GLN A 290 22.41 -5.34 6.03
C GLN A 290 20.93 -4.92 5.90
N ALA A 291 20.00 -5.72 6.42
CA ALA A 291 18.58 -5.42 6.39
C ALA A 291 18.28 -4.10 7.09
N SER A 292 18.84 -3.84 8.28
CA SER A 292 18.61 -2.59 9.02
C SER A 292 19.12 -1.35 8.26
N ALA A 293 20.26 -1.46 7.56
CA ALA A 293 20.82 -0.40 6.74
C ALA A 293 20.01 -0.17 5.46
N ARG A 294 19.56 -1.25 4.81
CA ARG A 294 18.82 -1.23 3.54
C ARG A 294 17.31 -1.03 3.68
N MET A 295 16.74 -1.25 4.85
CA MET A 295 15.29 -1.17 5.05
C MET A 295 14.73 0.19 4.61
N ARG A 296 15.54 1.24 4.76
CA ARG A 296 15.20 2.60 4.32
C ARG A 296 15.13 2.73 2.80
N SER A 297 16.04 2.08 2.07
CA SER A 297 16.05 2.05 0.60
C SER A 297 15.02 1.06 0.02
N LEU A 298 14.60 0.06 0.79
CA LEU A 298 13.56 -0.91 0.43
C LEU A 298 12.15 -0.46 0.85
N SER A 299 11.99 0.81 1.22
CA SER A 299 10.69 1.37 1.60
C SER A 299 9.64 1.24 0.49
N SER A 300 10.05 1.21 -0.79
CA SER A 300 9.15 1.04 -1.93
C SER A 300 8.57 -0.36 -2.10
N THR A 301 9.17 -1.39 -1.52
CA THR A 301 8.59 -2.75 -1.45
C THR A 301 7.82 -2.96 -0.15
N VAL A 302 8.40 -2.52 0.97
CA VAL A 302 7.88 -2.88 2.30
C VAL A 302 6.64 -2.07 2.65
N ILE A 303 6.58 -0.78 2.28
CA ILE A 303 5.41 0.06 2.62
C ILE A 303 4.13 -0.43 1.92
N PRO A 304 4.12 -0.72 0.60
CA PRO A 304 2.94 -1.32 -0.03
C PRO A 304 2.50 -2.63 0.62
N LEU A 305 3.47 -3.45 1.06
CA LEU A 305 3.19 -4.70 1.77
C LEU A 305 2.54 -4.44 3.13
N ILE A 306 3.04 -3.47 3.91
CA ILE A 306 2.41 -3.03 5.17
C ILE A 306 0.98 -2.58 4.90
N VAL A 307 0.78 -1.69 3.93
CA VAL A 307 -0.55 -1.16 3.58
C VAL A 307 -1.51 -2.29 3.23
N GLY A 308 -1.12 -3.22 2.35
CA GLY A 308 -1.98 -4.32 1.93
C GLY A 308 -2.34 -5.28 3.07
N VAL A 309 -1.36 -5.68 3.87
CA VAL A 309 -1.57 -6.61 4.99
C VAL A 309 -2.38 -5.96 6.10
N SER A 310 -2.09 -4.70 6.43
CA SER A 310 -2.86 -3.95 7.41
C SER A 310 -4.31 -3.84 6.99
N LEU A 311 -4.56 -3.52 5.72
CA LEU A 311 -5.92 -3.36 5.19
C LEU A 311 -6.66 -4.71 5.27
N LEU A 312 -6.05 -5.81 4.80
CA LEU A 312 -6.64 -7.15 4.81
C LEU A 312 -7.00 -7.60 6.22
N MET A 313 -6.03 -7.50 7.12
CA MET A 313 -6.19 -7.98 8.49
C MET A 313 -7.11 -7.09 9.33
N MET A 314 -7.14 -5.78 9.08
CA MET A 314 -8.07 -4.87 9.74
C MET A 314 -9.51 -5.22 9.36
N THR A 315 -9.79 -5.42 8.07
CA THR A 315 -11.13 -5.80 7.60
C THR A 315 -11.56 -7.16 8.16
N ASP A 316 -10.71 -8.18 8.09
CA ASP A 316 -11.01 -9.52 8.63
C ASP A 316 -11.28 -9.48 10.15
N SER A 317 -10.41 -8.81 10.91
CA SER A 317 -10.59 -8.66 12.36
C SER A 317 -11.85 -7.85 12.72
N PHE A 318 -12.22 -6.88 11.88
CA PHE A 318 -13.43 -6.08 12.08
C PHE A 318 -14.70 -6.92 11.92
N TYR A 319 -14.76 -7.76 10.88
CA TYR A 319 -15.88 -8.69 10.68
C TYR A 319 -15.94 -9.74 11.78
N GLN A 320 -14.82 -10.34 12.16
CA GLN A 320 -14.80 -11.34 13.22
C GLN A 320 -15.20 -10.73 14.56
N THR A 321 -14.71 -9.54 14.90
CA THR A 321 -15.13 -8.80 16.10
C THR A 321 -16.63 -8.51 16.09
N SER A 322 -17.19 -8.17 14.93
CA SER A 322 -18.64 -7.95 14.77
C SER A 322 -19.44 -9.24 14.99
N ALA A 323 -19.01 -10.35 14.39
CA ALA A 323 -19.68 -11.65 14.47
C ALA A 323 -19.58 -12.29 15.86
N ASP A 324 -18.42 -12.17 16.52
CA ASP A 324 -18.27 -12.69 17.89
C ASP A 324 -19.04 -11.81 18.89
N SER A 325 -19.08 -10.50 18.68
CA SER A 325 -19.82 -9.60 19.57
C SER A 325 -21.34 -9.70 19.38
N SER A 326 -21.83 -10.03 18.18
CA SER A 326 -23.26 -10.26 17.95
C SER A 326 -23.77 -11.53 18.63
N ARG A 327 -22.95 -12.58 18.76
CA ARG A 327 -23.28 -13.80 19.52
C ARG A 327 -23.53 -13.55 21.01
N LEU A 328 -23.03 -12.45 21.55
CA LEU A 328 -23.26 -12.05 22.95
C LEU A 328 -24.58 -11.30 23.14
N LEU A 329 -25.29 -10.98 22.06
CA LEU A 329 -26.55 -10.25 22.05
C LEU A 329 -27.74 -11.21 21.81
N PRO A 330 -28.99 -10.79 22.07
CA PRO A 330 -30.17 -11.62 21.86
C PRO A 330 -30.26 -12.19 20.43
N PRO A 331 -30.87 -13.38 20.23
CA PRO A 331 -30.78 -14.21 19.01
C PRO A 331 -31.32 -13.59 17.71
N ASN A 332 -31.86 -12.37 17.75
CA ASN A 332 -32.41 -11.68 16.58
C ASN A 332 -31.36 -10.87 15.78
N LEU A 333 -30.13 -10.75 16.30
CA LEU A 333 -29.02 -10.00 15.70
C LEU A 333 -27.94 -10.95 15.18
N ASP A 334 -28.28 -11.83 14.23
CA ASP A 334 -27.28 -12.73 13.64
C ASP A 334 -26.48 -11.99 12.55
N VAL A 335 -25.34 -11.42 12.94
CA VAL A 335 -24.36 -10.91 11.98
C VAL A 335 -23.53 -12.10 11.52
N SER A 336 -23.84 -12.61 10.32
CA SER A 336 -23.07 -13.65 9.65
C SER A 336 -21.57 -13.40 9.75
N SER A 337 -20.79 -14.44 10.08
CA SER A 337 -19.33 -14.42 9.93
C SER A 337 -18.96 -14.02 8.51
N SER A 338 -17.87 -13.27 8.34
CA SER A 338 -17.40 -12.89 7.00
C SER A 338 -17.02 -14.12 6.20
N ASP A 339 -17.76 -14.36 5.12
CA ASP A 339 -17.27 -15.23 4.07
C ASP A 339 -16.04 -14.61 3.40
N PHE A 340 -15.08 -15.45 3.04
CA PHE A 340 -13.89 -15.05 2.29
C PHE A 340 -14.25 -14.27 1.00
N SER A 341 -15.40 -14.59 0.40
CA SER A 341 -15.96 -13.88 -0.75
C SER A 341 -16.24 -12.41 -0.43
N MET A 342 -16.86 -12.10 0.72
CA MET A 342 -17.14 -10.74 1.16
C MET A 342 -15.86 -9.93 1.43
N LEU A 343 -14.81 -10.57 1.95
CA LEU A 343 -13.50 -9.93 2.14
C LEU A 343 -12.85 -9.57 0.81
N ILE A 344 -12.91 -10.46 -0.19
CA ILE A 344 -12.39 -10.16 -1.54
C ILE A 344 -13.23 -9.07 -2.21
N THR A 345 -14.54 -9.06 -2.01
CA THR A 345 -15.44 -8.01 -2.52
C THR A 345 -15.04 -6.65 -1.98
N LEU A 346 -14.88 -6.54 -0.66
CA LEU A 346 -14.52 -5.26 -0.05
C LEU A 346 -13.08 -4.84 -0.35
N LEU A 347 -12.15 -5.78 -0.49
CA LEU A 347 -10.72 -5.42 -0.45
C LEU A 347 -9.88 -5.84 -1.65
N GLY A 348 -10.41 -6.70 -2.51
CA GLY A 348 -9.77 -7.17 -3.73
C GLY A 348 -9.14 -6.04 -4.55
N PRO A 349 -9.85 -4.95 -4.85
CA PRO A 349 -9.29 -3.83 -5.60
C PRO A 349 -8.03 -3.22 -4.94
N ALA A 350 -8.06 -3.02 -3.62
CA ALA A 350 -6.92 -2.45 -2.90
C ALA A 350 -5.75 -3.44 -2.82
N LEU A 351 -6.05 -4.74 -2.66
CA LEU A 351 -5.04 -5.79 -2.67
C LEU A 351 -4.32 -5.87 -4.02
N VAL A 352 -5.03 -5.76 -5.14
CA VAL A 352 -4.42 -5.71 -6.49
C VAL A 352 -3.42 -4.55 -6.60
N VAL A 353 -3.77 -3.36 -6.10
CA VAL A 353 -2.86 -2.20 -6.10
C VAL A 353 -1.66 -2.43 -5.18
N THR A 354 -1.84 -3.07 -4.02
CA THR A 354 -0.74 -3.38 -3.10
C THR A 354 0.24 -4.40 -3.69
N LEU A 355 -0.26 -5.46 -4.34
CA LEU A 355 0.54 -6.44 -5.06
C LEU A 355 1.31 -5.79 -6.21
N ALA A 356 0.65 -4.93 -6.97
CA ALA A 356 1.30 -4.13 -8.01
C ALA A 356 2.45 -3.28 -7.43
N GLY A 357 2.22 -2.63 -6.28
CA GLY A 357 3.24 -1.87 -5.55
C GLY A 357 4.43 -2.71 -5.11
N VAL A 358 4.19 -3.90 -4.55
CA VAL A 358 5.23 -4.84 -4.14
C VAL A 358 6.05 -5.30 -5.35
N CYS A 359 5.39 -5.72 -6.43
CA CYS A 359 6.04 -6.12 -7.68
C CYS A 359 6.90 -4.99 -8.27
N ALA A 360 6.36 -3.77 -8.31
CA ALA A 360 7.12 -2.60 -8.77
C ALA A 360 8.34 -2.32 -7.89
N GLY A 361 8.18 -2.39 -6.56
CA GLY A 361 9.29 -2.24 -5.64
C GLY A 361 10.40 -3.27 -5.88
N TYR A 362 10.06 -4.53 -6.17
CA TYR A 362 11.06 -5.57 -6.48
C TYR A 362 11.76 -5.29 -7.81
N LEU A 363 11.03 -4.87 -8.85
CA LEU A 363 11.60 -4.49 -10.16
C LEU A 363 12.59 -3.32 -10.01
N ILE A 364 12.23 -2.35 -9.16
CA ILE A 364 13.05 -1.19 -8.82
C ILE A 364 14.29 -1.63 -8.02
N SER A 365 14.12 -2.47 -6.99
CA SER A 365 15.20 -2.92 -6.11
C SER A 365 16.18 -3.89 -6.78
N ALA A 366 15.74 -4.67 -7.78
CA ALA A 366 16.56 -5.68 -8.42
C ALA A 366 17.85 -5.11 -9.03
N HIS A 367 17.79 -3.88 -9.54
CA HIS A 367 18.96 -3.24 -10.17
C HIS A 367 20.05 -2.93 -9.15
N GLY A 368 19.74 -2.19 -8.07
CA GLY A 368 20.74 -1.85 -7.04
C GLY A 368 21.36 -3.08 -6.36
N ARG A 369 20.59 -4.17 -6.27
CA ARG A 369 21.02 -5.38 -5.58
C ARG A 369 22.12 -6.14 -6.32
N SER A 370 22.16 -6.10 -7.66
CA SER A 370 23.21 -6.81 -8.40
C SER A 370 24.60 -6.21 -8.19
N LEU A 371 24.69 -4.87 -8.06
CA LEU A 371 25.97 -4.20 -7.82
C LEU A 371 26.55 -4.56 -6.45
N ASP A 372 25.71 -4.50 -5.42
CA ASP A 372 26.14 -4.79 -4.05
C ASP A 372 26.57 -6.25 -3.88
N LEU A 373 25.84 -7.19 -4.51
CA LEU A 373 26.21 -8.61 -4.51
C LEU A 373 27.54 -8.84 -5.24
N SER A 374 27.80 -8.13 -6.33
CA SER A 374 29.10 -8.19 -7.03
C SER A 374 30.25 -7.64 -6.19
N LEU A 375 30.03 -6.59 -5.41
CA LEU A 375 31.06 -6.05 -4.50
C LEU A 375 31.36 -7.03 -3.36
N ILE A 376 30.33 -7.69 -2.81
CA ILE A 376 30.49 -8.68 -1.74
C ILE A 376 31.12 -9.97 -2.28
N SER A 377 30.81 -10.38 -3.52
CA SER A 377 31.46 -11.53 -4.14
C SER A 377 32.95 -11.27 -4.42
N ILE A 378 33.31 -10.06 -4.85
CA ILE A 378 34.72 -9.64 -5.01
C ILE A 378 35.46 -9.64 -3.67
N ALA A 379 34.78 -9.30 -2.57
CA ALA A 379 35.33 -9.39 -1.22
C ALA A 379 35.53 -10.84 -0.71
N GLY A 380 35.19 -11.86 -1.53
CA GLY A 380 35.45 -13.27 -1.24
C GLY A 380 34.28 -14.03 -0.61
N ALA A 381 33.05 -13.51 -0.69
CA ALA A 381 31.89 -14.23 -0.17
C ALA A 381 31.49 -15.40 -1.09
N ASP A 382 31.21 -16.56 -0.48
CA ASP A 382 30.73 -17.74 -1.21
C ASP A 382 29.33 -17.51 -1.82
N PRO A 383 29.04 -18.06 -3.02
CA PRO A 383 27.71 -18.00 -3.65
C PRO A 383 26.57 -18.46 -2.74
N ASN A 384 26.79 -19.56 -2.01
CA ASN A 384 25.79 -20.12 -1.09
C ASN A 384 25.52 -19.18 0.11
N GLN A 385 26.55 -18.46 0.59
CA GLN A 385 26.39 -17.50 1.67
C GLN A 385 25.57 -16.29 1.21
N LEU A 386 25.78 -15.81 -0.02
CA LEU A 386 24.99 -14.73 -0.62
C LEU A 386 23.52 -15.10 -0.80
N GLU A 387 23.25 -16.34 -1.20
CA GLU A 387 21.88 -16.85 -1.36
C GLU A 387 21.12 -16.92 -0.02
N ILE A 388 21.74 -17.49 1.02
CA ILE A 388 21.14 -17.61 2.36
C ILE A 388 20.94 -16.22 2.98
N MET A 389 21.93 -15.33 2.88
CA MET A 389 21.88 -13.97 3.42
C MET A 389 20.71 -13.17 2.82
N SER A 390 20.48 -13.33 1.52
CA SER A 390 19.35 -12.69 0.83
C SER A 390 17.99 -13.30 1.19
N ALA A 391 17.90 -14.61 1.35
CA ALA A 391 16.67 -15.25 1.83
C ALA A 391 16.30 -14.73 3.23
N LEU A 392 17.28 -14.64 4.13
CA LEU A 392 17.11 -14.05 5.46
C LEU A 392 16.73 -12.57 5.42
N GLU A 393 17.28 -11.78 4.49
CA GLU A 393 16.86 -10.40 4.27
C GLU A 393 15.37 -10.32 3.89
N GLY A 394 14.91 -11.17 2.98
CA GLY A 394 13.49 -11.31 2.62
C GLY A 394 12.60 -11.67 3.80
N PHE A 395 13.04 -12.61 4.63
CA PHE A 395 12.35 -13.01 5.86
C PHE A 395 12.25 -11.87 6.88
N ILE A 396 13.35 -11.13 7.09
CA ILE A 396 13.39 -9.97 8.00
C ILE A 396 12.40 -8.91 7.50
N MET A 397 12.42 -8.60 6.20
CA MET A 397 11.50 -7.63 5.61
C MET A 397 10.03 -8.02 5.80
N ALA A 398 9.65 -9.25 5.46
CA ALA A 398 8.28 -9.72 5.63
C ALA A 398 7.82 -9.70 7.10
N THR A 399 8.69 -10.15 8.01
CA THR A 399 8.40 -10.14 9.46
C THR A 399 8.18 -8.72 9.98
N THR A 400 9.01 -7.76 9.56
CA THR A 400 8.83 -6.36 9.99
C THR A 400 7.51 -5.77 9.50
N ALA A 401 7.12 -6.11 8.27
CA ALA A 401 5.88 -5.62 7.70
C ALA A 401 4.69 -6.21 8.47
N VAL A 402 4.70 -7.50 8.76
CA VAL A 402 3.66 -8.17 9.54
C VAL A 402 3.55 -7.59 10.95
N LEU A 403 4.67 -7.32 11.64
CA LEU A 403 4.65 -6.69 12.97
C LEU A 403 4.03 -5.29 12.95
N ILE A 404 4.41 -4.46 11.96
CA ILE A 404 3.81 -3.13 11.79
C ILE A 404 2.33 -3.26 11.44
N SER A 405 1.97 -4.20 10.55
CA SER A 405 0.59 -4.41 10.16
C SER A 405 -0.28 -4.90 11.32
N PHE A 406 0.23 -5.79 12.16
CA PHE A 406 -0.45 -6.28 13.36
C PHE A 406 -0.73 -5.14 14.33
N THR A 407 0.29 -4.34 14.66
CA THR A 407 0.10 -3.18 15.55
C THR A 407 -0.86 -2.13 14.96
N SER A 408 -0.80 -1.89 13.64
CA SER A 408 -1.66 -0.92 12.97
C SER A 408 -3.13 -1.35 12.83
N SER A 409 -3.39 -2.65 12.75
CA SER A 409 -4.74 -3.21 12.62
C SER A 409 -5.40 -3.43 13.98
N LEU A 410 -4.62 -3.76 15.01
CA LEU A 410 -5.13 -3.96 16.37
C LEU A 410 -5.74 -2.67 16.97
N LEU A 411 -5.11 -1.51 16.75
CA LEU A 411 -5.57 -0.23 17.28
C LEU A 411 -7.02 0.14 16.86
N PRO A 412 -7.37 0.16 15.56
CA PRO A 412 -8.76 0.38 15.12
C PRO A 412 -9.73 -0.68 15.62
N VAL A 413 -9.31 -1.95 15.70
CA VAL A 413 -10.17 -3.05 16.19
C VAL A 413 -10.49 -2.87 17.68
N MET A 414 -9.51 -2.45 18.48
CA MET A 414 -9.73 -2.12 19.89
C MET A 414 -10.67 -0.93 20.06
N ALA A 415 -10.50 0.12 19.25
CA ALA A 415 -11.41 1.27 19.26
C ALA A 415 -12.84 0.87 18.87
N TYR A 416 -12.98 0.03 17.85
CA TYR A 416 -14.25 -0.52 17.42
C TYR A 416 -14.93 -1.35 18.53
N ALA A 417 -14.21 -2.29 19.14
CA ALA A 417 -14.73 -3.11 20.24
C ALA A 417 -15.11 -2.28 21.48
N ALA A 418 -14.35 -1.24 21.79
CA ALA A 418 -14.68 -0.31 22.88
C ALA A 418 -15.98 0.48 22.59
N GLY A 419 -16.15 0.93 21.35
CA GLY A 419 -17.40 1.56 20.91
C GLY A 419 -18.58 0.59 20.97
N PHE A 420 -18.40 -0.65 20.49
CA PHE A 420 -19.42 -1.70 20.52
C PHE A 420 -19.87 -1.99 21.96
N ARG A 421 -18.91 -2.14 22.89
CA ARG A 421 -19.19 -2.35 24.32
C ARG A 421 -19.97 -1.19 24.93
N LYS A 422 -19.69 0.05 24.53
CA LYS A 422 -20.38 1.22 25.08
C LYS A 422 -21.83 1.31 24.60
N ILE A 423 -22.14 0.84 23.39
CA ILE A 423 -23.53 0.82 22.89
C ILE A 423 -24.32 -0.33 23.51
N PHE A 424 -23.74 -1.53 23.52
CA PHE A 424 -24.46 -2.78 23.79
C PHE A 424 -24.14 -3.44 25.14
N GLY A 425 -23.23 -2.87 25.94
CA GLY A 425 -22.81 -3.41 27.23
C GLY A 425 -21.81 -4.58 27.16
N ALA A 426 -21.76 -5.32 26.05
CA ALA A 426 -20.84 -6.44 25.83
C ALA A 426 -20.10 -6.31 24.49
N ALA A 427 -18.83 -6.73 24.46
CA ALA A 427 -18.05 -6.86 23.22
C ALA A 427 -16.90 -7.84 23.40
N SER A 428 -16.66 -8.65 22.38
CA SER A 428 -15.51 -9.56 22.27
C SER A 428 -14.59 -9.11 21.14
N ILE A 429 -13.28 -9.16 21.37
CA ILE A 429 -12.29 -8.86 20.34
C ILE A 429 -12.02 -10.15 19.57
N GLY A 430 -12.43 -10.19 18.30
CA GLY A 430 -12.17 -11.31 17.39
C GLY A 430 -10.86 -11.09 16.65
N ILE A 431 -9.80 -11.83 17.02
CA ILE A 431 -8.51 -11.82 16.30
C ILE A 431 -8.40 -13.11 15.48
N PRO A 432 -8.26 -13.01 14.14
CA PRO A 432 -8.24 -14.17 13.26
C PRO A 432 -6.84 -14.79 13.22
N TRP A 433 -6.44 -15.45 14.31
CA TRP A 433 -5.09 -16.03 14.44
C TRP A 433 -4.71 -16.96 13.29
N ALA A 434 -5.65 -17.76 12.79
CA ALA A 434 -5.42 -18.65 11.66
C ALA A 434 -5.07 -17.87 10.37
N HIS A 435 -5.82 -16.82 10.04
CA HIS A 435 -5.53 -15.98 8.87
C HIS A 435 -4.22 -15.21 9.04
N TRP A 436 -3.92 -14.71 10.25
CA TRP A 436 -2.62 -14.07 10.55
C TRP A 436 -1.44 -15.01 10.31
N VAL A 437 -1.51 -16.24 10.81
CA VAL A 437 -0.46 -17.25 10.61
C VAL A 437 -0.32 -17.60 9.12
N LEU A 438 -1.43 -17.81 8.42
CA LEU A 438 -1.43 -18.11 6.98
C LEU A 438 -0.80 -16.96 6.17
N VAL A 439 -1.22 -15.72 6.41
CA VAL A 439 -0.68 -14.55 5.72
C VAL A 439 0.80 -14.35 6.05
N TYR A 440 1.21 -14.56 7.30
CA TYR A 440 2.62 -14.52 7.68
C TYR A 440 3.47 -15.56 6.93
N LEU A 441 3.02 -16.81 6.86
CA LEU A 441 3.74 -17.88 6.15
C LEU A 441 3.82 -17.61 4.64
N LEU A 442 2.73 -17.12 4.03
CA LEU A 442 2.73 -16.78 2.61
C LEU A 442 3.65 -15.60 2.29
N LEU A 443 3.64 -14.55 3.11
CA LEU A 443 4.48 -13.37 2.88
C LEU A 443 5.95 -13.65 3.12
N THR A 444 6.28 -14.38 4.19
CA THR A 444 7.67 -14.74 4.49
C THR A 444 8.25 -15.68 3.45
N SER A 445 7.49 -16.70 3.02
CA SER A 445 7.91 -17.57 1.93
C SER A 445 8.07 -16.82 0.61
N ALA A 446 7.07 -16.01 0.20
CA ALA A 446 7.13 -15.25 -1.05
C ALA A 446 8.27 -14.22 -1.07
N ALA A 447 8.48 -13.48 0.03
CA ALA A 447 9.55 -12.49 0.12
C ALA A 447 10.95 -13.14 0.15
N SER A 448 11.09 -14.25 0.89
CA SER A 448 12.35 -15.00 0.93
C SER A 448 12.66 -15.63 -0.42
N LEU A 449 11.66 -16.20 -1.10
CA LEU A 449 11.80 -16.78 -2.43
C LEU A 449 12.12 -15.71 -3.48
N ALA A 450 11.42 -14.58 -3.47
CA ALA A 450 11.66 -13.48 -4.40
C ALA A 450 13.08 -12.93 -4.25
N SER A 451 13.53 -12.72 -3.01
CA SER A 451 14.91 -12.32 -2.69
C SER A 451 15.91 -13.39 -3.10
N TRP A 452 15.65 -14.67 -2.86
CA TRP A 452 16.56 -15.75 -3.27
C TRP A 452 16.69 -15.86 -4.80
N VAL A 453 15.57 -15.92 -5.54
CA VAL A 453 15.54 -16.03 -7.01
C VAL A 453 16.28 -14.86 -7.68
N THR A 454 16.14 -13.66 -7.12
CA THR A 454 16.84 -12.48 -7.66
C THR A 454 18.36 -12.54 -7.44
N VAL A 455 18.87 -13.23 -6.41
CA VAL A 455 20.33 -13.42 -6.21
C VAL A 455 20.84 -14.49 -7.14
N ARG A 456 20.13 -15.62 -7.21
CA ARG A 456 20.55 -16.75 -8.02
C ARG A 456 20.73 -16.37 -9.49
N LYS A 457 19.86 -15.51 -10.01
CA LYS A 457 19.99 -14.94 -11.36
C LYS A 457 21.18 -13.99 -11.53
N SER A 458 21.60 -13.28 -10.47
CA SER A 458 22.74 -12.35 -10.53
C SER A 458 24.09 -13.06 -10.33
N VAL A 459 24.15 -14.10 -9.50
CA VAL A 459 25.37 -14.88 -9.22
C VAL A 459 25.91 -15.57 -10.48
N GLY A 460 25.04 -15.90 -11.44
CA GLY A 460 25.46 -16.45 -12.73
C GLY A 460 26.13 -15.46 -13.70
N ARG A 461 26.25 -14.17 -13.35
CA ARG A 461 26.93 -13.14 -14.17
C ARG A 461 28.30 -12.83 -13.60
N SER A 462 29.29 -12.59 -14.47
CA SER A 462 30.62 -12.21 -14.02
C SER A 462 30.57 -10.90 -13.21
N PRO A 463 31.17 -10.83 -12.01
CA PRO A 463 31.16 -9.61 -11.18
C PRO A 463 31.73 -8.40 -11.91
N ALA A 464 32.78 -8.61 -12.73
CA ALA A 464 33.40 -7.58 -13.56
C ALA A 464 32.45 -7.04 -14.65
N GLY A 465 31.65 -7.90 -15.28
CA GLY A 465 30.67 -7.48 -16.29
C GLY A 465 29.52 -6.66 -15.71
N VAL A 466 29.11 -6.96 -14.46
CA VAL A 466 28.11 -6.14 -13.75
C VAL A 466 28.70 -4.77 -13.39
N ILE A 467 29.95 -4.70 -12.95
CA ILE A 467 30.61 -3.43 -12.60
C ILE A 467 30.83 -2.57 -13.85
N ALA A 468 31.32 -3.15 -14.95
CA ALA A 468 31.50 -2.44 -16.23
C ALA A 468 30.19 -1.79 -16.73
N GLN A 469 29.08 -2.54 -16.62
CA GLN A 469 27.75 -2.04 -16.98
C GLN A 469 27.30 -0.84 -16.12
N TYR A 470 27.82 -0.73 -14.90
CA TYR A 470 27.56 0.39 -13.98
C TYR A 470 28.52 1.58 -14.16
N THR A 471 29.77 1.34 -14.55
CA THR A 471 30.74 2.40 -14.87
C THR A 471 30.53 2.99 -16.26
N GLY A 472 29.71 2.35 -17.09
CA GLY A 472 29.40 2.80 -18.45
C GLY A 472 30.51 2.49 -19.45
N GLU A 473 31.35 1.49 -19.14
CA GLU A 473 32.37 0.95 -20.04
C GLU A 473 31.84 -0.21 -20.89
#